data_AF-A0A377E0E6-F1
#
_entry.id   AF-A0A377E0E6-F1
#
_cell.length_a   1.000
_cell.length_b   1.000
_cell.length_c   1.000
_cell.angle_alpha   90.00
_cell.angle_beta   90.00
_cell.angle_gamma   90.00
#
_symmetry.space_group_name_H-M   'P 1'
#
loop_
_entity.id
_entity.type
_entity.pdbx_description
1 polymer ?
#
loop_
_entity_poly.entity_id
_entity_poly.type
_entity_poly.pdbx_seq_one_letter_code
_entity_poly.pdbx_strand_id
1 'polypeptide(L)'
;MQAATVVINRRALRHNLQRLRELAPASKMVAVVKANAYGHGLLETARTLPDADAFGVARLEEALRLRAGGITKPVLLLEGFFDARDLPTISAQHFHNRRA
;
A
#
# COMPACT_ATOMS: atom_id res chain seq x y z
N MET A 1 25.70 6.53 -22.95
CA MET A 1 25.39 7.07 -21.60
C MET A 1 24.52 6.05 -20.89
N GLN A 2 24.90 5.58 -19.71
CA GLN A 2 24.08 4.65 -18.93
C GLN A 2 23.34 5.46 -17.86
N ALA A 3 22.01 5.49 -17.95
CA ALA A 3 21.17 6.26 -17.04
C ALA A 3 21.04 5.54 -15.68
N ALA A 4 20.81 6.31 -14.61
CA ALA A 4 20.52 5.76 -13.29
C ALA A 4 19.27 4.87 -13.35
N THR A 5 19.39 3.62 -12.89
CA THR A 5 18.34 2.61 -12.98
C THR A 5 18.12 1.94 -11.64
N VAL A 6 16.85 1.75 -11.25
CA VAL A 6 16.46 0.99 -10.07
C VAL A 6 15.87 -0.35 -10.50
N VAL A 7 16.44 -1.45 -10.02
CA VAL A 7 15.98 -2.82 -10.33
C VAL A 7 15.26 -3.39 -9.10
N ILE A 8 13.96 -3.66 -9.24
CA ILE A 8 13.13 -4.17 -8.14
C ILE A 8 12.88 -5.66 -8.31
N ASN A 9 13.35 -6.45 -7.34
CA ASN A 9 13.16 -7.90 -7.34
C ASN A 9 11.81 -8.29 -6.75
N ARG A 10 10.84 -8.64 -7.62
CA ARG A 10 9.49 -9.05 -7.22
C ARG A 10 9.46 -10.34 -6.39
N ARG A 11 10.41 -11.26 -6.62
CA ARG A 11 10.53 -12.50 -5.84
C ARG A 11 10.92 -12.21 -4.40
N ALA A 12 11.84 -11.26 -4.19
CA ALA A 12 12.26 -10.84 -2.85
C ALA A 12 11.11 -10.21 -2.07
N LEU A 13 10.28 -9.37 -2.70
CA LEU A 13 9.10 -8.77 -2.06
C LEU A 13 8.13 -9.85 -1.56
N ARG A 14 7.78 -10.83 -2.41
CA ARG A 14 6.89 -11.94 -2.01
C ARG A 14 7.49 -12.79 -0.89
N HIS A 15 8.78 -13.11 -0.98
CA HIS A 15 9.49 -13.84 0.06
C HIS A 15 9.44 -13.12 1.41
N ASN A 16 9.69 -11.81 1.44
CA ASN A 16 9.67 -11.03 2.67
C ASN A 16 8.28 -11.00 3.32
N LEU A 17 7.21 -10.83 2.52
CA LEU A 17 5.85 -10.89 3.04
C LEU A 17 5.55 -12.25 3.68
N GLN A 18 5.92 -13.35 3.01
CA GLN A 18 5.75 -14.69 3.54
C GLN A 18 6.57 -14.89 4.83
N ARG A 19 7.81 -14.39 4.86
CA ARG A 19 8.66 -14.49 6.05
C ARG A 19 8.06 -13.75 7.24
N LEU A 20 7.50 -12.56 7.04
CA LEU A 20 6.82 -11.81 8.10
C LEU A 20 5.57 -12.53 8.59
N ARG A 21 4.84 -13.24 7.73
CA ARG A 21 3.72 -14.09 8.12
C ARG A 21 4.14 -15.27 8.99
N GLU A 22 5.24 -15.92 8.67
CA GLU A 22 5.78 -17.00 9.50
C GLU A 22 6.16 -16.50 10.90
N LEU A 23 6.65 -15.27 11.01
CA LEU A 23 7.01 -14.65 12.29
C LEU A 23 5.79 -14.21 13.10
N ALA A 24 4.67 -13.92 12.44
CA ALA A 24 3.43 -13.47 13.08
C ALA A 24 2.19 -14.16 12.47
N PRO A 25 2.05 -15.49 12.61
CA PRO A 25 1.05 -16.28 11.87
C PRO A 25 -0.40 -15.99 12.29
N ALA A 26 -0.61 -15.43 13.47
CA ALA A 26 -1.92 -15.03 13.98
C ALA A 26 -2.31 -13.58 13.61
N SER A 27 -1.45 -12.86 12.88
CA SER A 27 -1.62 -11.44 12.58
C SER A 27 -1.88 -11.19 11.09
N LYS A 28 -2.76 -10.22 10.79
CA LYS A 28 -2.93 -9.69 9.43
C LYS A 28 -1.76 -8.77 9.05
N MET A 29 -1.42 -8.74 7.78
CA MET A 29 -0.33 -7.94 7.23
C MET A 29 -0.85 -6.71 6.50
N VAL A 30 -0.53 -5.52 7.02
CA VAL A 30 -0.66 -4.26 6.29
C VAL A 30 0.67 -3.97 5.60
N ALA A 31 0.72 -4.16 4.29
CA ALA A 31 1.90 -3.83 3.51
C ALA A 31 2.00 -2.31 3.34
N VAL A 32 2.94 -1.68 4.05
CA VAL A 32 3.12 -0.23 4.00
C VAL A 32 3.85 0.15 2.70
N VAL A 33 3.18 0.91 1.85
CA VAL A 33 3.64 1.29 0.50
C VAL A 33 3.68 2.81 0.30
N LYS A 34 3.73 3.59 1.40
CA LYS A 34 3.89 5.05 1.35
C LYS A 34 5.19 5.50 0.67
N ALA A 35 5.23 6.76 0.27
CA ALA A 35 6.36 7.39 -0.42
C ALA A 35 6.81 6.58 -1.64
N ASN A 36 5.85 6.24 -2.51
CA ASN A 36 6.08 5.41 -3.69
C ASN A 36 6.67 4.02 -3.36
N ALA A 37 6.10 3.35 -2.35
CA ALA A 37 6.61 2.11 -1.77
C ALA A 37 8.09 2.19 -1.37
N TYR A 38 8.46 3.23 -0.60
CA TYR A 38 9.85 3.48 -0.21
C TYR A 38 10.80 3.55 -1.43
N GLY A 39 10.31 4.13 -2.54
CA GLY A 39 11.05 4.20 -3.82
C GLY A 39 10.96 2.97 -4.72
N HIS A 40 10.29 1.89 -4.31
CA HIS A 40 10.18 0.64 -5.08
C HIS A 40 9.05 0.67 -6.13
N GLY A 41 8.21 1.72 -6.14
CA GLY A 41 7.07 1.85 -7.04
C GLY A 41 5.77 1.41 -6.37
N LEU A 42 4.86 2.35 -6.14
CA LEU A 42 3.59 2.14 -5.43
C LEU A 42 2.74 1.01 -6.03
N LEU A 43 2.34 1.16 -7.30
CA LEU A 43 1.43 0.23 -7.96
C LEU A 43 2.07 -1.13 -8.20
N GLU A 44 3.32 -1.16 -8.67
CA GLU A 44 4.01 -2.41 -8.98
C GLU A 44 4.31 -3.22 -7.71
N THR A 45 4.63 -2.56 -6.60
CA THR A 45 4.77 -3.23 -5.30
C THR A 45 3.44 -3.80 -4.82
N ALA A 46 2.34 -3.03 -4.90
CA ALA A 46 1.02 -3.51 -4.51
C ALA A 46 0.56 -4.71 -5.37
N ARG A 47 0.78 -4.66 -6.69
CA ARG A 47 0.51 -5.79 -7.62
C ARG A 47 1.36 -7.02 -7.34
N THR A 48 2.58 -6.81 -6.85
CA THR A 48 3.50 -7.90 -6.50
C THR A 48 3.13 -8.61 -5.19
N LEU A 49 2.36 -7.94 -4.32
CA LEU A 49 1.95 -8.43 -3.01
C LEU A 49 0.42 -8.71 -2.95
N PRO A 50 -0.13 -9.56 -3.84
CA PRO A 50 -1.56 -9.87 -3.83
C PRO A 50 -1.98 -10.64 -2.57
N ASP A 51 -1.02 -11.15 -1.80
CA ASP A 51 -1.33 -11.87 -0.58
C ASP A 51 -1.45 -10.94 0.62
N ALA A 52 -1.02 -9.67 0.57
CA ALA A 52 -1.16 -8.74 1.72
C ALA A 52 -2.64 -8.60 2.14
N ASP A 53 -2.92 -8.39 3.42
CA ASP A 53 -4.30 -8.25 3.90
C ASP A 53 -4.85 -6.84 3.65
N ALA A 54 -3.97 -5.83 3.67
CA ALA A 54 -4.27 -4.44 3.32
C ALA A 54 -3.00 -3.70 2.88
N PHE A 55 -3.15 -2.48 2.34
CA PHE A 55 -2.05 -1.57 2.05
C PHE A 55 -2.08 -0.32 2.93
N GLY A 56 -0.94 0.08 3.47
CA GLY A 56 -0.80 1.30 4.27
C GLY A 56 -0.14 2.41 3.47
N VAL A 57 -0.78 3.57 3.37
CA VAL A 57 -0.25 4.76 2.68
C VAL A 57 -0.24 5.97 3.62
N ALA A 58 0.57 6.99 3.31
CA ALA A 58 0.62 8.19 4.13
C ALA A 58 -0.54 9.14 3.82
N ARG A 59 -0.90 9.28 2.53
CA ARG A 59 -1.85 10.30 2.05
C ARG A 59 -2.94 9.73 1.15
N LEU A 60 -4.04 10.46 1.03
CA LEU A 60 -5.18 10.08 0.18
C LEU A 60 -4.79 9.93 -1.29
N GLU A 61 -3.91 10.79 -1.80
CA GLU A 61 -3.45 10.72 -3.20
C GLU A 61 -2.82 9.35 -3.54
N GLU A 62 -2.07 8.75 -2.61
CA GLU A 62 -1.49 7.41 -2.80
C GLU A 62 -2.57 6.33 -2.82
N ALA A 63 -3.58 6.43 -1.96
CA ALA A 63 -4.72 5.51 -1.91
C ALA A 63 -5.53 5.57 -3.21
N LEU A 64 -5.80 6.78 -3.72
CA LEU A 64 -6.49 6.98 -4.99
C LEU A 64 -5.69 6.42 -6.16
N ARG A 65 -4.36 6.58 -6.16
CA ARG A 65 -3.49 5.95 -7.18
C ARG A 65 -3.57 4.43 -7.16
N LEU A 66 -3.63 3.81 -5.97
CA LEU A 66 -3.84 2.36 -5.84
C LEU A 66 -5.19 1.95 -6.45
N ARG A 67 -6.29 2.64 -6.11
CA ARG A 67 -7.63 2.36 -6.66
C ARG A 67 -7.68 2.54 -8.17
N ALA A 68 -7.17 3.65 -8.70
CA ALA A 68 -7.11 3.91 -10.13
C ALA A 68 -6.29 2.84 -10.88
N GLY A 69 -5.28 2.24 -10.24
CA GLY A 69 -4.50 1.14 -10.79
C GLY A 69 -5.08 -0.26 -10.57
N GLY A 70 -6.34 -0.36 -10.10
CA GLY A 70 -7.11 -1.59 -9.96
C GLY A 70 -6.91 -2.34 -8.63
N ILE A 71 -6.25 -1.74 -7.64
CA ILE A 71 -6.08 -2.38 -6.33
C ILE A 71 -7.38 -2.29 -5.53
N THR A 72 -7.99 -3.46 -5.29
CA THR A 72 -9.28 -3.59 -4.58
C THR A 72 -9.13 -3.91 -3.09
N LYS A 73 -7.92 -4.27 -2.63
CA LYS A 73 -7.65 -4.56 -1.21
C LYS A 73 -7.93 -3.35 -0.32
N PRO A 74 -8.22 -3.56 0.98
CA PRO A 74 -8.35 -2.46 1.94
C PRO A 74 -7.10 -1.58 1.92
N VAL A 75 -7.31 -0.26 1.97
CA VAL A 75 -6.22 0.73 2.05
C VAL A 75 -6.43 1.53 3.33
N LEU A 76 -5.38 1.58 4.15
CA LEU A 76 -5.32 2.31 5.40
C LEU A 76 -4.55 3.61 5.21
N LEU A 77 -5.21 4.73 5.50
CA LEU A 77 -4.59 6.05 5.63
C LEU A 77 -3.92 6.14 7.01
N LEU A 78 -2.60 6.02 7.04
CA LEU A 78 -1.82 5.94 8.28
C LEU A 78 -1.88 7.23 9.11
N GLU A 79 -1.96 8.37 8.43
CA GLU A 79 -2.01 9.72 9.04
C GLU A 79 -3.45 10.28 9.09
N GLY A 80 -4.43 9.52 8.59
CA GLY A 80 -5.81 9.97 8.44
C GLY A 80 -6.02 10.83 7.19
N PHE A 81 -6.86 11.85 7.31
CA PHE A 81 -7.13 12.83 6.27
C PHE A 81 -6.79 14.22 6.79
N PHE A 82 -6.42 15.13 5.88
CA PHE A 82 -6.00 16.49 6.25
C PHE A 82 -7.11 17.53 6.02
N ASP A 83 -8.14 17.17 5.26
CA ASP A 83 -9.28 18.05 4.96
C ASP A 83 -10.62 17.30 5.12
N ALA A 84 -11.59 17.91 5.78
CA ALA A 84 -12.92 17.31 5.96
C ALA A 84 -13.63 17.06 4.62
N ARG A 85 -13.28 17.79 3.56
CA ARG A 85 -13.81 17.62 2.21
C ARG A 85 -13.39 16.29 1.56
N ASP A 86 -12.39 15.60 2.12
CA ASP A 86 -11.95 14.29 1.66
C ASP A 86 -12.87 13.14 2.12
N LEU A 87 -13.69 13.38 3.16
CA LEU A 87 -14.54 12.35 3.77
C LEU A 87 -15.50 11.65 2.78
N PRO A 88 -16.21 12.36 1.86
CA PRO A 88 -17.05 11.70 0.87
C PRO A 88 -16.26 10.75 -0.03
N THR A 89 -15.06 11.16 -0.46
CA THR A 89 -14.17 10.33 -1.28
C THR A 89 -13.68 9.11 -0.52
N ILE A 90 -13.24 9.30 0.73
CA ILE A 90 -12.79 8.21 1.62
C ILE A 90 -13.90 7.17 1.81
N SER A 91 -15.13 7.63 2.05
CA SER A 91 -16.30 6.77 2.18
C SER A 91 -16.61 6.02 0.88
N ALA A 92 -16.66 6.72 -0.26
CA ALA A 92 -17.00 6.13 -1.54
C ALA A 92 -15.96 5.12 -2.05
N GLN A 93 -14.68 5.30 -1.70
CA GLN A 93 -13.58 4.41 -2.08
C GLN A 93 -13.28 3.33 -1.03
N HIS A 94 -14.01 3.32 0.08
CA HIS A 94 -13.82 2.42 1.22
C HIS A 94 -12.37 2.44 1.74
N PHE A 95 -11.84 3.63 2.01
CA PHE A 95 -10.56 3.79 2.68
C PHE A 95 -10.73 3.82 4.20
N HIS A 96 -9.84 3.13 4.90
CA HIS A 96 -9.81 3.06 6.36
C HIS A 96 -8.86 4.11 6.93
N ASN A 97 -9.08 4.53 8.17
CA ASN A 97 -8.12 5.35 8.90
C ASN A 97 -7.94 4.80 10.32
N ARG A 98 -6.90 5.22 11.03
CA ARG A 98 -6.59 4.67 12.38
C ARG A 98 -7.67 4.94 13.44
N ARG A 99 -8.66 5.78 13.17
CA ARG A 99 -9.70 6.22 14.11
C ARG A 99 -11.11 5.74 13.73
N ALA A 100 -11.28 4.96 12.67
CA ALA A 100 -12.56 4.41 12.20
C ALA A 100 -12.39 3.06 11.49
#